data_AF-A0A7R6XU79-F1
#
_entry.id   AF-A0A7R6XU79-F1
#
_cell.length_a   1.000
_cell.length_b   1.000
_cell.length_c   1.000
_cell.angle_alpha   90.00
_cell.angle_beta   90.00
_cell.angle_gamma   90.00
#
_symmetry.space_group_name_H-M   'P 1'
#
loop_
_entity.id
_entity.type
_entity.pdbx_description
1 polymer ?
#
loop_
_entity_poly.entity_id
_entity_poly.type
_entity_poly.pdbx_seq_one_letter_code
_entity_poly.pdbx_strand_id
1 'polypeptide(L)'
;MRSGDRIPTIGEHRGVGLHDHQSPERLALVRREIDSVLDLADATLLVEICGDVTWSPEARLTSAAKLQAMHQLSAEDRKSRPSFDLAFVRACVAGLDSVYWRDPCHYASLLDHGPAPGEPGPVPRETPLDEEAA
;
A
#
# COMPACT_ATOMS: atom_id res chain seq x y z
N MET A 1 0.55 -15.80 -6.73
CA MET A 1 1.48 -15.55 -5.62
C MET A 1 2.01 -16.89 -5.16
N ARG A 2 3.33 -17.08 -5.10
CA ARG A 2 3.93 -18.35 -4.62
C ARG A 2 3.79 -18.41 -3.09
N SER A 3 3.63 -19.60 -2.53
CA SER A 3 3.68 -19.78 -1.07
C SER A 3 5.08 -19.35 -0.58
N GLY A 4 5.16 -18.31 0.25
CA GLY A 4 6.44 -17.71 0.70
C GLY A 4 6.82 -16.37 0.06
N ASP A 5 6.00 -15.83 -0.85
CA ASP A 5 6.27 -14.52 -1.49
C ASP A 5 5.82 -13.31 -0.64
N ARG A 6 5.00 -13.52 0.40
CA ARG A 6 4.53 -12.42 1.25
C ARG A 6 5.63 -11.84 2.10
N ILE A 7 5.60 -10.52 2.30
CA ILE A 7 6.52 -9.87 3.22
C ILE A 7 6.16 -10.31 4.65
N PRO A 8 7.12 -10.79 5.44
CA PRO A 8 6.86 -11.11 6.85
C PRO A 8 6.31 -9.90 7.60
N THR A 9 5.42 -10.15 8.56
CA THR A 9 4.89 -9.10 9.43
C THR A 9 5.49 -9.23 10.82
N ILE A 10 5.93 -8.11 11.40
CA ILE A 10 6.55 -8.04 12.73
C ILE A 10 5.56 -7.68 13.84
N GLY A 11 4.32 -7.40 13.46
CA GLY A 11 3.23 -7.07 14.37
C GLY A 11 2.00 -6.61 13.62
N GLU A 12 1.02 -6.12 14.37
CA GLU A 12 -0.25 -5.66 13.83
C GLU A 12 -0.61 -4.26 14.36
N HIS A 13 -1.36 -3.50 13.56
CA HIS A 13 -2.04 -2.28 13.95
C HIS A 13 -3.47 -2.29 13.44
N ARG A 14 -4.47 -2.37 14.33
CA ARG A 14 -5.91 -2.36 14.00
C ARG A 14 -6.29 -3.39 12.92
N GLY A 15 -5.77 -4.62 12.99
CA GLY A 15 -6.04 -5.66 11.99
C GLY A 15 -5.13 -5.62 10.76
N VAL A 16 -4.24 -4.64 10.63
CA VAL A 16 -3.30 -4.51 9.51
C VAL A 16 -1.92 -5.00 9.95
N GLY A 17 -1.36 -5.98 9.24
CA GLY A 17 0.00 -6.46 9.47
C GLY A 17 1.04 -5.41 9.08
N LEU A 18 2.04 -5.21 9.93
CA LEU A 18 3.14 -4.27 9.68
C LEU A 18 4.32 -5.02 9.09
N HIS A 19 4.79 -4.58 7.92
CA HIS A 19 5.86 -5.26 7.21
C HIS A 19 7.19 -5.19 7.97
N ASP A 20 7.97 -6.27 7.88
CA ASP A 20 9.33 -6.34 8.43
C ASP A 20 10.31 -5.39 7.69
N HIS A 21 11.49 -5.16 8.29
CA HIS A 21 12.56 -4.28 7.81
C HIS A 21 12.16 -2.80 7.74
N GLN A 22 11.60 -2.30 8.84
CA GLN A 22 11.26 -0.89 9.03
C GLN A 22 11.81 -0.40 10.38
N SER A 23 12.29 0.84 10.39
CA SER A 23 12.67 1.52 11.63
C SER A 23 11.44 1.72 12.54
N PRO A 24 11.60 1.79 13.87
CA PRO A 24 10.51 2.16 14.78
C PRO A 24 9.85 3.50 14.41
N GLU A 25 10.62 4.47 13.93
CA GLU A 25 10.16 5.77 13.47
C GLU A 25 9.26 5.64 12.23
N ARG A 26 9.67 4.83 11.24
CA ARG A 26 8.85 4.56 10.06
C ARG A 26 7.56 3.84 10.44
N LEU A 27 7.63 2.83 11.32
CA LEU A 27 6.45 2.11 11.79
C LEU A 27 5.45 3.04 12.52
N ALA A 28 5.94 4.04 13.25
CA ALA A 28 5.07 5.04 13.87
C ALA A 28 4.32 5.89 12.83
N LEU A 29 4.97 6.24 11.72
CA LEU A 29 4.34 6.91 10.59
C LEU A 29 3.33 6.00 9.88
N VAL A 30 3.70 4.75 9.57
CA VAL A 30 2.82 3.75 8.96
C VAL A 30 1.52 3.56 9.77
N ARG A 31 1.62 3.49 11.11
CA ARG A 31 0.42 3.39 11.97
C ARG A 31 -0.51 4.59 11.82
N ARG A 32 0.03 5.81 11.77
CA ARG A 32 -0.75 7.04 11.56
C ARG A 32 -1.42 7.09 10.20
N GLU A 33 -0.72 6.63 9.16
CA GLU A 33 -1.26 6.52 7.81
C GLU A 33 -2.39 5.48 7.75
N ILE A 34 -2.22 4.32 8.38
CA ILE A 34 -3.28 3.31 8.53
C ILE A 34 -4.50 3.90 9.24
N ASP A 35 -4.30 4.61 10.36
CA ASP A 35 -5.40 5.27 11.08
C ASP A 35 -6.14 6.26 10.18
N SER A 36 -5.41 7.07 9.42
CA SER A 36 -5.98 8.04 8.47
C SER A 36 -6.82 7.35 7.39
N VAL A 37 -6.31 6.26 6.81
CA VAL A 37 -7.03 5.46 5.80
C VAL A 37 -8.26 4.79 6.40
N LEU A 38 -8.17 4.24 7.61
CA LEU A 38 -9.29 3.55 8.26
C LEU A 38 -10.43 4.51 8.58
N ASP A 39 -10.13 5.74 8.96
CA ASP A 39 -11.13 6.77 9.28
C ASP A 39 -11.72 7.44 8.01
N LEU A 40 -11.05 7.33 6.86
CA LEU A 40 -11.48 7.92 5.60
C LEU A 40 -12.65 7.16 4.94
N ALA A 41 -13.73 7.84 4.58
CA ALA A 41 -14.89 7.23 3.90
C ALA A 41 -14.98 7.54 2.39
N ASP A 42 -14.21 8.52 1.91
CA ASP A 42 -14.26 8.97 0.51
C ASP A 42 -13.54 7.97 -0.41
N ALA A 43 -14.30 7.36 -1.33
CA ALA A 43 -13.75 6.39 -2.27
C ALA A 43 -12.74 7.02 -3.25
N THR A 44 -12.90 8.28 -3.62
CA THR A 44 -12.00 8.97 -4.55
C THR A 44 -10.63 9.15 -3.90
N LEU A 45 -10.62 9.66 -2.68
CA LEU A 45 -9.38 9.85 -1.91
C LEU A 45 -8.70 8.50 -1.60
N LEU A 46 -9.46 7.43 -1.33
CA LEU A 46 -8.88 6.10 -1.15
C LEU A 46 -8.21 5.58 -2.44
N VAL A 47 -8.77 5.88 -3.62
CA VAL A 47 -8.16 5.49 -4.91
C VAL A 47 -6.87 6.28 -5.15
N GLU A 48 -6.87 7.58 -4.84
CA GLU A 48 -5.68 8.42 -4.91
C GLU A 48 -4.56 7.86 -4.01
N ILE A 49 -4.88 7.51 -2.77
CA ILE A 49 -3.92 6.91 -1.83
C ILE A 49 -3.34 5.60 -2.39
N CYS A 50 -4.14 4.74 -3.03
CA CYS A 50 -3.62 3.50 -3.60
C CYS A 50 -2.47 3.73 -4.60
N GLY A 51 -2.55 4.79 -5.40
CA GLY A 51 -1.56 5.14 -6.42
C GLY A 51 -0.43 6.04 -5.94
N ASP A 52 -0.53 6.61 -4.73
CA ASP A 52 0.45 7.56 -4.21
C ASP A 52 1.63 6.83 -3.54
N VAL A 53 2.78 6.86 -4.20
CA VAL A 53 4.03 6.23 -3.75
C VAL A 53 4.66 6.89 -2.51
N THR A 54 4.13 8.04 -2.09
CA THR A 54 4.57 8.71 -0.86
C THR A 54 3.93 8.10 0.40
N TRP A 55 2.83 7.35 0.24
CA TRP A 55 2.20 6.59 1.31
C TRP A 55 2.88 5.24 1.52
N SER A 56 2.82 4.73 2.75
CA SER A 56 3.32 3.40 3.07
C SER A 56 2.61 2.30 2.29
N PRO A 57 3.32 1.22 1.92
CA PRO A 57 2.73 0.05 1.30
C PRO A 57 1.51 -0.47 2.06
N GLU A 58 1.57 -0.51 3.39
CA GLU A 58 0.49 -0.98 4.26
C GLU A 58 -0.74 -0.08 4.18
N ALA A 59 -0.59 1.25 4.16
CA ALA A 59 -1.71 2.18 4.00
C ALA A 59 -2.35 2.08 2.61
N ARG A 60 -1.54 1.92 1.56
CA ARG A 60 -2.00 1.70 0.18
C ARG A 60 -2.79 0.40 0.06
N LEU A 61 -2.26 -0.69 0.63
CA LEU A 61 -2.93 -2.01 0.70
C LEU A 61 -4.23 -1.95 1.51
N THR A 62 -4.23 -1.22 2.63
CA THR A 62 -5.43 -0.99 3.45
C THR A 62 -6.51 -0.25 2.66
N SER A 63 -6.11 0.79 1.91
CA SER A 63 -7.02 1.55 1.05
C SER A 63 -7.65 0.67 -0.03
N ALA A 64 -6.84 -0.16 -0.69
CA ALA A 64 -7.32 -1.10 -1.70
C ALA A 64 -8.28 -2.14 -1.10
N ALA A 65 -7.99 -2.66 0.10
CA ALA A 65 -8.88 -3.59 0.80
C ALA A 65 -10.23 -2.94 1.15
N LYS A 66 -10.23 -1.68 1.62
CA LYS A 66 -11.47 -0.92 1.88
C LYS A 66 -12.29 -0.73 0.61
N LEU A 67 -11.66 -0.31 -0.49
CA LEU A 67 -12.34 -0.13 -1.78
C LEU A 67 -12.95 -1.44 -2.29
N GLN A 68 -12.22 -2.55 -2.18
CA GLN A 68 -12.74 -3.88 -2.54
C GLN A 68 -13.95 -4.27 -1.69
N ALA A 69 -13.91 -4.03 -0.38
CA ALA A 69 -15.03 -4.27 0.51
C ALA A 69 -16.24 -3.39 0.17
N MET A 70 -16.03 -2.09 -0.09
CA MET A 70 -17.10 -1.17 -0.51
C MET A 70 -17.77 -1.62 -1.81
N HIS A 71 -16.98 -2.07 -2.79
CA HIS A 71 -17.50 -2.59 -4.05
C HIS A 71 -18.31 -3.88 -3.83
N GLN A 72 -17.83 -4.79 -2.98
CA GLN A 72 -18.53 -6.03 -2.64
C GLN A 72 -19.88 -5.75 -1.95
N LEU A 73 -19.87 -4.91 -0.90
CA LEU A 73 -21.08 -4.52 -0.17
C LEU A 73 -22.10 -3.82 -1.08
N SER A 74 -21.65 -2.96 -2.00
CA SER A 74 -22.55 -2.30 -2.95
C SER A 74 -23.20 -3.28 -3.93
N ALA A 75 -22.47 -4.33 -4.33
CA ALA A 75 -23.02 -5.40 -5.17
C ALA A 75 -24.07 -6.23 -4.42
N GLU A 76 -23.85 -6.52 -3.13
CA GLU A 76 -24.77 -7.25 -2.27
C GLU A 76 -26.04 -6.45 -1.96
N ASP A 77 -25.89 -5.16 -1.63
CA ASP A 77 -26.99 -4.25 -1.30
C ASP A 77 -27.81 -3.80 -2.54
N ARG A 78 -27.42 -4.22 -3.74
CA ARG A 78 -28.01 -3.77 -5.03
C ARG A 78 -28.04 -2.24 -5.17
N LYS A 79 -27.08 -1.55 -4.55
CA LYS A 79 -26.88 -0.11 -4.67
C LYS A 79 -26.12 0.21 -5.96
N SER A 80 -26.12 1.49 -6.35
CA SER A 80 -25.20 1.97 -7.39
C SER A 80 -23.77 1.67 -6.98
N ARG A 81 -23.02 0.98 -7.84
CA ARG A 81 -21.60 0.71 -7.57
C ARG A 81 -20.81 2.02 -7.53
N PRO A 82 -19.84 2.17 -6.61
CA PRO A 82 -18.94 3.30 -6.62
C PRO A 82 -18.23 3.45 -7.97
N SER A 83 -18.00 4.68 -8.42
CA SER A 83 -17.41 4.98 -9.73
C SER A 83 -15.88 4.91 -9.70
N PHE A 84 -15.31 3.72 -9.45
CA PHE A 84 -13.87 3.47 -9.58
C PHE A 84 -13.60 2.12 -10.24
N ASP A 85 -12.44 1.99 -10.90
CA ASP A 85 -12.02 0.76 -11.55
C ASP A 85 -11.24 -0.13 -10.56
N LEU A 86 -11.81 -1.29 -10.22
CA LEU A 86 -11.14 -2.28 -9.37
C LEU A 86 -9.86 -2.84 -10.00
N ALA A 87 -9.77 -2.92 -11.33
CA ALA A 87 -8.56 -3.39 -11.99
C ALA A 87 -7.42 -2.37 -11.78
N PHE A 88 -7.71 -1.09 -11.94
CA PHE A 88 -6.78 0.00 -11.60
C PHE A 88 -6.34 -0.04 -10.14
N VAL A 89 -7.27 -0.16 -9.18
CA VAL A 89 -6.93 -0.27 -7.75
C VAL A 89 -6.00 -1.45 -7.47
N ARG A 90 -6.28 -2.61 -8.06
CA ARG A 90 -5.43 -3.80 -7.93
C ARG A 90 -4.06 -3.63 -8.56
N ALA A 91 -3.98 -2.94 -9.69
CA ALA A 91 -2.72 -2.63 -10.34
C ALA A 91 -1.85 -1.71 -9.48
N CYS A 92 -2.45 -0.69 -8.85
CA CYS A 92 -1.74 0.28 -8.00
C CYS A 92 -1.07 -0.34 -6.77
N VAL A 93 -1.60 -1.46 -6.27
CA VAL A 93 -1.04 -2.14 -5.08
C VAL A 93 -0.35 -3.47 -5.41
N ALA A 94 -0.17 -3.76 -6.70
CA ALA A 94 0.48 -4.98 -7.14
C ALA A 94 1.94 -5.00 -6.67
N GLY A 95 2.34 -6.10 -6.03
CA GLY A 95 3.73 -6.28 -5.57
C GLY A 95 4.07 -5.62 -4.24
N LEU A 96 3.20 -4.80 -3.65
CA LEU A 96 3.46 -4.12 -2.37
C LEU A 96 3.56 -5.09 -1.16
N ASP A 97 2.95 -6.27 -1.25
CA ASP A 97 3.04 -7.36 -0.27
C ASP A 97 3.89 -8.53 -0.81
N SER A 98 4.83 -8.26 -1.73
CA SER A 98 5.70 -9.30 -2.32
C SER A 98 7.16 -9.01 -2.02
N VAL A 99 7.86 -9.99 -1.44
CA VAL A 99 9.31 -9.93 -1.24
C VAL A 99 10.03 -9.82 -2.59
N TYR A 100 9.51 -10.49 -3.62
CA TYR A 100 10.11 -10.47 -4.96
C TYR A 100 9.99 -9.11 -5.67
N TRP A 101 8.86 -8.41 -5.47
CA TRP A 101 8.60 -7.12 -6.14
C TRP A 101 8.85 -5.91 -5.24
N ARG A 102 9.35 -6.09 -4.02
CA ARG A 102 9.67 -5.00 -3.10
C ARG A 102 10.92 -4.26 -3.58
N ASP A 103 10.86 -2.93 -3.62
CA ASP A 103 12.02 -2.11 -3.93
C ASP A 103 13.07 -2.23 -2.80
N PRO A 104 14.34 -2.60 -3.11
CA PRO A 104 15.40 -2.69 -2.11
C PRO A 104 15.76 -1.37 -1.44
N CYS A 105 15.56 -0.24 -2.13
CA CYS A 105 15.99 1.10 -1.73
C CYS A 105 14.83 1.99 -1.27
N HIS A 106 13.58 1.65 -1.61
CA HIS A 106 12.40 2.43 -1.24
C HIS A 106 11.29 1.61 -0.57
N TYR A 107 10.40 2.28 0.16
CA TYR A 107 9.17 1.71 0.69
C TYR A 107 8.08 1.63 -0.39
N ALA A 108 8.39 0.94 -1.49
CA ALA A 108 7.56 0.85 -2.69
C ALA A 108 7.70 -0.53 -3.35
N SER A 109 7.00 -0.74 -4.46
CA SER A 109 7.21 -1.89 -5.34
C SER A 109 8.02 -1.49 -6.57
N LEU A 110 8.83 -2.41 -7.11
CA LEU A 110 9.46 -2.31 -8.42
C LEU A 110 8.46 -2.15 -9.58
N LEU A 111 7.17 -2.42 -9.33
CA LEU A 111 6.08 -2.22 -10.27
C LEU A 111 5.47 -0.81 -10.20
N ASP A 112 5.85 -0.01 -9.19
CA ASP A 112 5.39 1.37 -9.10
C ASP A 112 5.95 2.17 -10.28
N HIS A 113 5.12 3.06 -10.81
CA HIS A 113 5.55 3.96 -11.88
C HIS A 113 6.51 5.00 -11.29
N GLY A 114 7.55 5.34 -12.05
CA GLY A 114 8.45 6.42 -11.66
C GLY A 114 7.71 7.76 -11.57
N PRO A 115 8.13 8.67 -10.68
CA PRO A 115 7.51 9.99 -10.56
C PRO A 115 7.67 10.79 -11.86
N ALA A 116 6.69 11.64 -12.17
CA ALA A 116 6.87 12.60 -13.25
C ALA A 116 7.97 13.62 -12.90
N PRO A 117 8.54 14.33 -13.88
CA PRO A 117 9.52 15.37 -13.60
C PRO A 117 8.99 16.42 -12.61
N GLY A 118 9.59 16.50 -11.43
CA GLY A 118 9.22 17.45 -10.37
C GLY A 118 8.23 16.91 -9.33
N GLU A 119 7.75 15.68 -9.46
CA GLU A 119 6.93 15.02 -8.45
C GLU A 119 7.77 14.33 -7.38
N PRO A 120 7.28 14.24 -6.12
CA PRO A 120 7.95 13.47 -5.09
C PRO A 120 7.98 11.98 -5.48
N GLY A 121 9.16 11.37 -5.38
CA GLY A 121 9.35 9.94 -5.58
C GLY A 121 8.95 9.10 -4.37
N PRO A 122 9.08 7.76 -4.48
CA PRO A 122 8.81 6.86 -3.36
C PRO A 122 9.74 7.17 -2.17
N VAL A 123 9.25 6.89 -0.96
CA VAL A 123 10.00 7.17 0.27
C VAL A 123 11.24 6.25 0.34
N PRO A 124 12.46 6.80 0.46
CA PRO A 124 13.67 5.98 0.57
C PRO A 124 13.70 5.24 1.91
N ARG A 125 14.32 4.07 1.89
CA ARG A 125 14.65 3.30 3.10
C ARG A 125 15.87 3.91 3.77
N GLU A 126 15.93 3.83 5.09
CA GLU A 126 17.11 4.24 5.84
C GLU A 126 18.30 3.29 5.56
N THR A 127 18.00 2.00 5.39
CA THR A 127 18.96 0.97 5.00
C THR A 127 18.38 0.15 3.84
N PRO A 128 19.13 0.00 2.72
CA PRO A 128 18.73 -0.90 1.65
C PRO A 128 18.56 -2.34 2.14
N LEU A 129 17.65 -3.09 1.51
CA LEU A 129 17.39 -4.48 1.86
C LEU A 129 18.50 -5.43 1.38
N ASP A 130 19.15 -5.08 0.27
CA ASP A 130 20.27 -5.82 -0.30
C ASP A 130 21.55 -5.00 -0.17
N GLU A 131 22.61 -5.60 0.40
CA GLU A 131 23.91 -4.94 0.60
C GLU A 131 24.58 -4.53 -0.73
N GLU A 132 24.22 -5.18 -1.84
CA GLU A 132 24.72 -4.87 -3.19
C GLU A 132 23.95 -3.73 -3.89
N ALA A 133 22.83 -3.26 -3.31
CA ALA A 133 22.02 -2.18 -3.88
C ALA A 133 22.42 -0.78 -3.38
N ALA A 134 23.45 -0.69 -2.52
CA ALA A 134 23.95 0.53 -1.89
C ALA A 134 25.04 1.24 -2.71
#